data_AF-A0A838DDU7-F1
#
_entry.id   AF-A0A838DDU7-F1
#
_cell.length_a   1.000
_cell.length_b   1.000
_cell.length_c   1.000
_cell.angle_alpha   90.00
_cell.angle_beta   90.00
_cell.angle_gamma   90.00
#
_symmetry.space_group_name_H-M   'P 1'
#
loop_
_entity.id
_entity.type
_entity.pdbx_description
1 polymer ?
#
loop_
_entity_poly.entity_id
_entity_poly.type
_entity_poly.pdbx_seq_one_letter_code
_entity_poly.pdbx_strand_id
1 'polypeptide(L)'
;MSTANAVKKQTVWSPTQVQFLYKHKNGRYYVRVFACGKEKWTSLKTKLLSVAKNRMREHIDAAERQRTTGNSAEAVGRLNFGEAMAMYRKYLGTADIRPNTKAYREAGLKLVVRSWEGVEGLNVRRITSKMVEEWLRRFKATAVPYVPPRAKTAARNSTGASMTTIKCALDAVRQVLDV
;
A
#
# COMPACT_ATOMS: atom_id res chain seq x y z
N MET A 1 -57.96 29.12 -21.24
CA MET A 1 -57.21 27.85 -21.22
C MET A 1 -55.72 28.18 -21.12
N SER A 2 -55.17 28.21 -19.90
CA SER A 2 -53.74 28.52 -19.68
C SER A 2 -52.88 27.31 -20.00
N THR A 3 -52.08 27.39 -21.05
CA THR A 3 -51.07 26.40 -21.40
C THR A 3 -49.88 26.54 -20.46
N ALA A 4 -49.70 25.57 -19.57
CA ALA A 4 -48.53 25.49 -18.70
C ALA A 4 -47.27 25.26 -19.53
N ASN A 5 -46.41 26.28 -19.62
CA ASN A 5 -45.07 26.16 -20.19
C ASN A 5 -44.22 25.25 -19.30
N ALA A 6 -44.06 23.99 -19.69
CA ALA A 6 -43.16 23.05 -19.03
C ALA A 6 -41.71 23.51 -19.22
N VAL A 7 -41.12 24.09 -18.18
CA VAL A 7 -39.70 24.48 -18.13
C VAL A 7 -38.86 23.21 -18.28
N LYS A 8 -38.33 22.97 -19.49
CA LYS A 8 -37.44 21.83 -19.76
C LYS A 8 -36.16 21.97 -18.91
N LYS A 9 -36.01 21.09 -17.93
CA LYS A 9 -34.81 20.99 -17.08
C LYS A 9 -33.61 20.65 -17.98
N GLN A 10 -32.73 21.63 -18.19
CA GLN A 10 -31.55 21.44 -19.05
C GLN A 10 -30.62 20.40 -18.41
N THR A 11 -30.47 19.25 -19.06
CA THR A 11 -29.48 18.25 -18.67
C THR A 11 -28.10 18.79 -18.98
N VAL A 12 -27.26 18.90 -17.95
CA VAL A 12 -25.93 19.50 -18.05
C VAL A 12 -24.96 18.63 -18.87
N TRP A 13 -25.21 17.32 -18.89
CA TRP A 13 -24.38 16.30 -19.54
C TRP A 13 -25.20 15.52 -20.55
N SER A 14 -24.71 15.43 -21.78
CA SER A 14 -25.28 14.59 -22.83
C SER A 14 -24.32 13.42 -23.12
N PRO A 15 -24.80 12.16 -23.05
CA PRO A 15 -23.99 11.01 -23.42
C PRO A 15 -23.67 11.03 -24.92
N THR A 16 -22.54 10.45 -25.30
CA THR A 16 -22.13 10.29 -26.69
C THR A 16 -22.21 8.82 -27.09
N GLN A 17 -22.17 8.51 -28.40
CA GLN A 17 -22.09 7.12 -28.88
C GLN A 17 -20.80 6.38 -28.46
N VAL A 18 -19.78 7.12 -28.01
CA VAL A 18 -18.49 6.60 -27.56
C VAL A 18 -18.51 6.45 -26.05
N GLN A 19 -18.11 5.28 -25.56
CA GLN A 19 -18.01 4.99 -24.11
C GLN A 19 -17.05 5.97 -23.42
N PHE A 20 -17.33 6.27 -22.14
CA PHE A 20 -16.56 7.21 -21.30
C PHE A 20 -16.53 8.67 -21.78
N LEU A 21 -17.11 9.00 -22.94
CA LEU A 21 -17.12 10.33 -23.53
C LEU A 21 -18.48 11.02 -23.32
N TYR A 22 -18.43 12.24 -22.80
CA TYR A 22 -19.62 13.04 -22.52
C TYR A 22 -19.47 14.46 -23.08
N LYS A 23 -20.59 15.04 -23.50
CA LYS A 23 -20.66 16.42 -23.95
C LYS A 23 -21.33 17.28 -22.87
N HIS A 24 -20.69 18.37 -22.52
CA HIS A 24 -21.24 19.34 -21.58
C HIS A 24 -22.11 20.39 -22.30
N LYS A 25 -22.99 21.10 -21.59
CA LYS A 25 -23.85 22.16 -22.16
C LYS A 25 -23.09 23.26 -22.94
N ASN A 26 -21.82 23.50 -22.61
CA ASN A 26 -20.94 24.45 -23.30
C ASN A 26 -20.36 23.93 -24.63
N GLY A 27 -20.74 22.72 -25.03
CA GLY A 27 -20.30 22.05 -26.25
C GLY A 27 -18.93 21.38 -26.16
N ARG A 28 -18.22 21.45 -25.03
CA ARG A 28 -16.93 20.79 -24.84
C ARG A 28 -17.09 19.33 -24.42
N TYR A 29 -16.14 18.50 -24.85
CA TYR A 29 -16.08 17.09 -24.49
C TYR A 29 -15.29 16.85 -23.21
N TYR A 30 -15.76 15.86 -22.44
CA TYR A 30 -15.18 15.39 -21.20
C TYR A 30 -15.06 13.87 -21.23
N VAL A 31 -14.00 13.35 -20.61
CA VAL A 31 -13.85 11.92 -20.36
C VAL A 31 -14.15 11.63 -18.89
N ARG A 32 -14.89 10.55 -18.65
CA ARG A 32 -15.24 10.03 -17.34
C ARG A 32 -14.38 8.80 -17.07
N VAL A 33 -13.45 8.92 -16.12
CA VAL A 33 -12.55 7.83 -15.72
C VAL A 33 -12.68 7.57 -14.23
N PHE A 34 -12.48 6.32 -13.81
CA PHE A 34 -12.41 5.96 -12.39
C PHE A 34 -10.95 5.86 -11.97
N ALA A 35 -10.55 6.59 -10.92
CA ALA A 35 -9.22 6.48 -10.33
C ALA A 35 -9.37 6.24 -8.82
N CYS A 36 -8.73 5.20 -8.29
CA CYS A 36 -8.79 4.82 -6.87
C CYS A 36 -10.22 4.72 -6.31
N GLY A 37 -11.16 4.14 -7.07
CA GLY A 37 -12.57 4.00 -6.66
C GLY A 37 -13.40 5.29 -6.70
N LYS A 38 -12.81 6.43 -7.07
CA LYS A 38 -13.50 7.72 -7.22
C LYS A 38 -13.68 8.07 -8.70
N GLU A 39 -14.81 8.66 -9.04
CA GLU A 39 -15.09 9.15 -10.39
C GLU A 39 -14.37 10.49 -10.62
N LYS A 40 -13.66 10.61 -11.73
CA LYS A 40 -12.96 11.83 -12.14
C LYS A 40 -13.39 12.23 -13.55
N TRP A 41 -13.88 13.45 -13.67
CA TRP A 41 -14.28 14.07 -14.93
C TRP A 41 -13.16 14.98 -15.43
N THR A 42 -12.59 14.65 -16.59
CA THR A 42 -11.47 15.42 -17.17
C THR A 42 -11.91 16.09 -18.47
N SER A 43 -11.68 17.40 -18.61
CA SER A 43 -12.01 18.13 -19.84
C SER A 43 -10.99 17.84 -20.93
N LEU A 44 -11.47 17.49 -22.12
CA LEU A 44 -10.63 17.27 -23.31
C LEU A 44 -10.31 18.60 -24.04
N LYS A 45 -10.81 19.73 -23.54
CA LYS A 45 -10.58 21.09 -24.05
C LYS A 45 -10.89 21.24 -25.55
N THR A 46 -11.83 20.47 -26.09
CA THR A 46 -12.21 20.51 -27.52
C THR A 46 -13.72 20.42 -27.70
N LYS A 47 -14.21 21.03 -28.78
CA LYS A 47 -15.60 20.95 -29.25
C LYS A 47 -15.77 20.02 -30.45
N LEU A 48 -14.66 19.53 -31.04
CA LEU A 48 -14.67 18.64 -32.20
C LEU A 48 -14.62 17.18 -31.75
N LEU A 49 -15.55 16.37 -32.26
CA LEU A 49 -15.70 14.96 -31.86
C LEU A 49 -14.50 14.10 -32.26
N SER A 50 -13.91 14.32 -33.44
CA SER A 50 -12.73 13.58 -33.93
C SER A 50 -11.52 13.78 -33.02
N VAL A 51 -11.23 15.04 -32.67
CA VAL A 51 -10.15 15.40 -31.73
C VAL A 51 -10.44 14.86 -30.33
N ALA A 52 -11.70 14.89 -29.90
CA ALA A 52 -12.10 14.35 -28.61
C ALA A 52 -11.84 12.84 -28.51
N LYS A 53 -12.12 12.07 -29.57
CA LYS A 53 -11.85 10.62 -29.61
C LYS A 53 -10.35 10.32 -29.44
N ASN A 54 -9.48 11.09 -30.09
CA ASN A 54 -8.03 10.88 -30.00
C ASN A 54 -7.51 11.21 -28.59
N ARG A 55 -7.85 12.39 -28.05
CA ARG A 55 -7.45 12.81 -26.69
C ARG A 55 -8.03 11.89 -25.61
N MET A 56 -9.23 11.38 -25.82
CA MET A 56 -9.85 10.43 -24.89
C MET A 56 -8.98 9.18 -24.73
N ARG A 57 -8.44 8.61 -25.82
CA ARG A 57 -7.54 7.44 -25.73
C ARG A 57 -6.31 7.77 -24.90
N GLU A 58 -5.68 8.91 -25.14
CA GLU A 58 -4.52 9.36 -24.33
C GLU A 58 -4.86 9.45 -22.84
N HIS A 59 -6.05 9.94 -22.47
CA HIS A 59 -6.47 10.03 -21.08
C HIS A 59 -6.85 8.68 -20.46
N ILE A 60 -7.43 7.76 -21.22
CA ILE A 60 -7.71 6.39 -20.76
C ILE A 60 -6.39 5.65 -20.57
N ASP A 61 -5.51 5.67 -21.57
CA ASP A 61 -4.18 5.07 -21.49
C ASP A 61 -3.36 5.68 -20.35
N ALA A 62 -3.46 6.99 -20.11
CA ALA A 62 -2.81 7.64 -18.96
C ALA A 62 -3.44 7.21 -17.63
N ALA A 63 -4.75 7.01 -17.55
CA ALA A 63 -5.43 6.53 -16.34
C ALA A 63 -5.14 5.06 -16.07
N GLU A 64 -5.09 4.21 -17.11
CA GLU A 64 -4.65 2.83 -17.02
C GLU A 64 -3.17 2.76 -16.67
N ARG A 65 -2.31 3.56 -17.31
CA ARG A 65 -0.93 3.72 -16.89
C ARG A 65 -0.85 4.22 -15.47
N GLN A 66 -1.69 5.13 -14.97
CA GLN A 66 -1.67 5.53 -13.56
C GLN A 66 -2.17 4.44 -12.60
N ARG A 67 -3.10 3.57 -13.03
CA ARG A 67 -3.49 2.38 -12.25
C ARG A 67 -2.37 1.34 -12.23
N THR A 68 -1.74 1.11 -13.37
CA THR A 68 -0.61 0.20 -13.53
C THR A 68 0.61 0.79 -12.84
N THR A 69 0.91 2.08 -12.98
CA THR A 69 2.07 2.84 -12.46
C THR A 69 1.90 3.22 -10.99
N GLY A 70 0.68 3.45 -10.51
CA GLY A 70 0.38 3.37 -9.09
C GLY A 70 0.68 1.98 -8.50
N ASN A 71 0.80 0.95 -9.34
CA ASN A 71 1.31 -0.39 -9.03
C ASN A 71 2.69 -0.72 -9.69
N SER A 72 3.29 0.17 -10.51
CA SER A 72 4.38 -0.17 -11.46
C SER A 72 5.41 0.94 -11.73
N ALA A 73 5.21 2.19 -11.34
CA ALA A 73 6.35 3.09 -11.02
C ALA A 73 7.12 2.55 -9.81
N GLU A 74 6.48 1.66 -9.05
CA GLU A 74 7.08 0.85 -8.00
C GLU A 74 7.94 -0.29 -8.55
N ALA A 75 7.94 -0.57 -9.86
CA ALA A 75 8.64 -1.73 -10.44
C ALA A 75 10.13 -1.46 -10.78
N VAL A 76 10.57 -0.20 -10.85
CA VAL A 76 11.98 0.15 -11.19
C VAL A 76 12.87 0.28 -9.93
N GLY A 77 12.35 -0.08 -8.75
CA GLY A 77 13.10 -0.04 -7.50
C GLY A 77 12.43 -0.87 -6.40
N ARG A 78 12.04 -2.11 -6.71
CA ARG A 78 11.41 -3.02 -5.75
C ARG A 78 12.44 -3.55 -4.78
N LEU A 79 12.78 -2.75 -3.77
CA LEU A 79 13.44 -3.30 -2.60
C LEU A 79 12.42 -4.17 -1.85
N ASN A 80 12.63 -5.48 -1.92
CA ASN A 80 11.88 -6.43 -1.12
C ASN A 80 12.44 -6.46 0.31
N PHE A 81 11.61 -6.84 1.28
CA PHE A 81 12.05 -6.89 2.68
C PHE A 81 13.24 -7.84 2.88
N GLY A 82 13.31 -8.96 2.13
CA GLY A 82 14.45 -9.87 2.17
C GLY A 82 15.75 -9.23 1.65
N GLU A 83 15.66 -8.39 0.63
CA GLU A 83 16.81 -7.65 0.08
C GLU A 83 17.25 -6.54 1.04
N ALA A 84 16.29 -5.81 1.64
CA ALA A 84 16.55 -4.82 2.68
C ALA A 84 17.24 -5.47 3.90
N MET A 85 16.77 -6.64 4.32
CA MET A 85 17.38 -7.43 5.38
C MET A 85 18.80 -7.85 5.03
N ALA A 86 19.07 -8.24 3.78
CA ALA A 86 20.42 -8.59 3.33
C ALA A 86 21.37 -7.38 3.39
N MET A 87 20.91 -6.19 2.98
CA MET A 87 21.67 -4.94 3.13
C MET A 87 21.92 -4.61 4.61
N TYR A 88 20.90 -4.76 5.46
CA TYR A 88 21.03 -4.55 6.89
C TYR A 88 22.05 -5.51 7.54
N ARG A 89 22.06 -6.77 7.13
CA ARG A 89 23.06 -7.76 7.60
C ARG A 89 24.48 -7.39 7.17
N LYS A 90 24.67 -6.89 5.94
CA LYS A 90 25.96 -6.37 5.49
C LYS A 90 26.42 -5.19 6.37
N TYR A 91 25.52 -4.26 6.66
CA TYR A 91 25.77 -3.15 7.59
C TYR A 91 26.14 -3.64 8.99
N LEU A 92 25.43 -4.64 9.55
CA LEU A 92 25.79 -5.23 10.84
C LEU A 92 27.19 -5.87 10.83
N GLY A 93 27.62 -6.43 9.70
CA GLY A 93 28.97 -6.95 9.51
C GLY A 93 30.03 -5.87 9.64
N THR A 94 29.85 -4.74 8.96
CA THR A 94 30.83 -3.65 8.89
C THR A 94 30.77 -2.68 10.06
N ALA A 95 29.62 -2.55 10.73
CA ALA A 95 29.42 -1.61 11.81
C ALA A 95 30.21 -1.98 13.07
N ASP A 96 30.82 -0.98 13.71
CA ASP A 96 31.48 -1.09 15.01
C ASP A 96 30.43 -1.11 16.14
N ILE A 97 29.84 -2.28 16.34
CA ILE A 97 28.78 -2.54 17.32
C ILE A 97 29.19 -3.75 18.15
N ARG A 98 28.89 -3.71 19.46
CA ARG A 98 29.18 -4.83 20.37
C ARG A 98 28.62 -6.15 19.83
N PRO A 99 29.35 -7.28 19.92
CA PRO A 99 28.91 -8.57 19.39
C PRO A 99 27.53 -9.00 19.90
N ASN A 100 27.26 -8.82 21.19
CA ASN A 100 25.96 -9.12 21.79
C ASN A 100 24.81 -8.31 21.20
N THR A 101 25.06 -7.06 20.83
CA THR A 101 24.05 -6.21 20.17
C THR A 101 23.79 -6.68 18.74
N LYS A 102 24.81 -7.12 18.00
CA LYS A 102 24.63 -7.75 16.69
C LYS A 102 23.80 -9.03 16.80
N ALA A 103 24.11 -9.89 17.78
CA ALA A 103 23.37 -11.13 18.03
C ALA A 103 21.90 -10.85 18.42
N TYR A 104 21.64 -9.83 19.24
CA TYR A 104 20.29 -9.42 19.60
C TYR A 104 19.49 -8.98 18.37
N ARG A 105 20.06 -8.14 17.50
CA ARG A 105 19.41 -7.67 16.27
C ARG A 105 19.14 -8.83 15.30
N GLU A 106 20.10 -9.74 15.14
CA GLU A 106 19.93 -10.94 14.30
C GLU A 106 18.84 -11.88 14.84
N ALA A 107 18.71 -12.01 16.17
CA ALA A 107 17.62 -12.76 16.79
C ALA A 107 16.24 -12.15 16.47
N GLY A 108 16.15 -10.81 16.45
CA GLY A 108 14.94 -10.10 16.01
C GLY A 108 14.58 -10.39 14.56
N LEU A 109 15.56 -10.32 13.64
CA LEU A 109 15.34 -10.63 12.21
C LEU A 109 14.82 -12.06 12.01
N LYS A 110 15.47 -13.05 12.65
CA LYS A 110 15.04 -14.46 12.59
C LYS A 110 13.62 -14.65 13.11
N LEU A 111 13.27 -13.93 14.18
CA LEU A 111 11.93 -13.99 14.76
C LEU A 111 10.88 -13.41 13.81
N VAL A 112 11.18 -12.29 13.16
CA VAL A 112 10.28 -11.67 12.17
C VAL A 112 10.03 -12.62 11.01
N VAL A 113 11.08 -13.15 10.38
CA VAL A 113 10.94 -14.08 9.25
C VAL A 113 10.14 -15.33 9.64
N ARG A 114 10.36 -15.87 10.84
CA ARG A 114 9.64 -17.06 11.32
C ARG A 114 8.16 -16.79 11.63
N SER A 115 7.84 -15.63 12.18
CA SER A 115 6.48 -15.33 12.66
C SER A 115 5.63 -14.55 11.65
N TRP A 116 6.25 -13.92 10.66
CA TRP A 116 5.60 -13.21 9.58
C TRP A 116 5.83 -13.96 8.26
N GLU A 117 4.92 -14.89 7.99
CA GLU A 117 4.96 -15.69 6.77
C GLU A 117 4.93 -14.80 5.51
N GLY A 118 5.86 -15.07 4.58
CA GLY A 118 5.96 -14.35 3.31
C GLY A 118 6.49 -12.92 3.40
N VAL A 119 6.96 -12.46 4.57
CA VAL A 119 7.46 -11.08 4.73
C VAL A 119 8.63 -10.78 3.82
N GLU A 120 9.51 -11.74 3.55
CA GLU A 120 10.72 -11.54 2.75
C GLU A 120 10.42 -11.13 1.31
N GLY A 121 9.34 -11.66 0.72
CA GLY A 121 8.88 -11.31 -0.63
C GLY A 121 8.03 -10.03 -0.68
N LEU A 122 7.71 -9.44 0.48
CA LEU A 122 6.89 -8.25 0.55
C LEU A 122 7.73 -7.02 0.16
N ASN A 123 7.16 -6.17 -0.68
CA ASN A 123 7.78 -4.90 -1.02
C ASN A 123 7.78 -3.96 0.20
N VAL A 124 8.94 -3.38 0.51
CA VAL A 124 9.14 -2.49 1.68
C VAL A 124 8.14 -1.34 1.71
N ARG A 125 7.82 -0.72 0.57
CA ARG A 125 6.87 0.41 0.49
C ARG A 125 5.42 0.02 0.72
N ARG A 126 5.09 -1.26 0.60
CA ARG A 126 3.73 -1.79 0.82
C ARG A 126 3.50 -2.17 2.28
N ILE A 127 4.54 -2.18 3.11
CA ILE A 127 4.40 -2.44 4.54
C ILE A 127 3.70 -1.24 5.18
N THR A 128 2.51 -1.47 5.72
CA THR A 128 1.72 -0.45 6.43
C THR A 128 1.66 -0.76 7.92
N SER A 129 1.39 0.26 8.75
CA SER A 129 1.23 0.07 10.20
C SER A 129 0.17 -0.97 10.55
N LYS A 130 -0.93 -1.03 9.78
CA LYS A 130 -2.00 -2.01 9.96
C LYS A 130 -1.51 -3.45 9.76
N MET A 131 -0.64 -3.69 8.76
CA MET A 131 -0.06 -5.02 8.54
C MET A 131 0.83 -5.45 9.70
N VAL A 132 1.61 -4.51 10.25
CA VAL A 132 2.46 -4.75 11.43
C VAL A 132 1.60 -5.06 12.66
N GLU A 133 0.51 -4.32 12.87
CA GLU A 133 -0.43 -4.56 13.97
C GLU A 133 -1.14 -5.92 13.86
N GLU A 134 -1.59 -6.29 12.66
CA GLU A 134 -2.23 -7.58 12.39
C GLU A 134 -1.26 -8.75 12.59
N TRP A 135 -0.02 -8.62 12.10
CA TRP A 135 1.04 -9.58 12.39
C TRP A 135 1.31 -9.67 13.89
N LEU A 136 1.46 -8.54 14.58
CA LEU A 136 1.74 -8.52 16.01
C LEU A 136 0.62 -9.18 16.83
N ARG A 137 -0.65 -8.96 16.44
CA ARG A 137 -1.80 -9.61 17.07
C ARG A 137 -1.74 -11.14 16.90
N ARG A 138 -1.44 -11.62 15.69
CA ARG A 138 -1.25 -13.06 15.42
C ARG A 138 -0.08 -13.62 16.22
N PHE A 139 1.06 -12.93 16.21
CA PHE A 139 2.24 -13.33 16.95
C PHE A 139 1.98 -13.46 18.45
N LYS A 140 1.26 -12.51 19.06
CA LYS A 140 0.86 -12.57 20.48
C LYS A 140 -0.07 -13.75 20.79
N ALA A 141 -0.96 -14.10 19.86
CA ALA A 141 -1.89 -15.22 20.04
C ALA A 141 -1.22 -16.59 19.91
N THR A 142 -0.23 -16.71 19.02
CA THR A 142 0.48 -17.98 18.76
C THR A 142 1.69 -18.20 19.68
N ALA A 143 2.21 -17.13 20.29
CA ALA A 143 3.40 -17.23 21.12
C ALA A 143 3.18 -18.06 22.39
N VAL A 144 4.19 -18.89 22.71
CA VAL A 144 4.23 -19.61 23.98
C VAL A 144 4.43 -18.62 25.13
N PRO A 145 3.73 -18.78 26.26
CA PRO A 145 3.95 -17.97 27.46
C PRO A 145 5.42 -17.88 27.85
N TYR A 146 5.88 -16.67 28.14
CA TYR A 146 7.23 -16.46 28.61
C TYR A 146 7.44 -17.10 29.98
N VAL A 147 8.49 -17.93 30.09
CA VAL A 147 9.00 -18.49 31.34
C VAL A 147 10.27 -17.72 31.72
N PRO A 148 10.31 -17.03 32.87
CA PRO A 148 11.50 -16.31 33.29
C PRO A 148 12.66 -17.27 33.61
N PRO A 149 13.92 -16.81 33.50
CA PRO A 149 15.08 -17.61 33.85
C PRO A 149 14.94 -18.17 35.28
N ARG A 150 15.29 -19.45 35.45
CA ARG A 150 15.18 -20.21 36.72
C ARG A 150 13.75 -20.61 37.15
N ALA A 151 12.71 -20.27 36.39
CA ALA A 151 11.35 -20.79 36.63
C ALA A 151 11.10 -22.08 35.82
N LYS A 152 10.32 -23.00 36.40
CA LYS A 152 9.94 -24.28 35.75
C LYS A 152 8.70 -24.14 34.88
N THR A 153 7.81 -23.21 35.19
CA THR A 153 6.53 -22.99 34.50
C THR A 153 6.29 -21.50 34.32
N ALA A 154 5.48 -21.16 33.31
CA ALA A 154 5.02 -19.79 33.10
C ALA A 154 4.09 -19.37 34.24
N ALA A 155 4.10 -18.09 34.58
CA ALA A 155 3.13 -17.55 35.54
C ALA A 155 1.70 -17.75 34.99
N ARG A 156 0.73 -17.96 35.89
CA ARG A 156 -0.69 -18.17 35.53
C ARG A 156 -1.25 -17.08 34.62
N ASN A 157 -0.75 -15.86 34.76
CA ASN A 157 -1.19 -14.68 34.01
C ASN A 157 -0.25 -14.33 32.84
N SER A 158 0.76 -15.16 32.57
CA SER A 158 1.67 -14.95 31.44
C SER A 158 0.99 -15.44 30.18
N THR A 159 0.56 -14.50 29.34
CA THR A 159 -0.07 -14.81 28.05
C THR A 159 0.84 -14.31 26.93
N GLY A 160 1.40 -15.24 26.16
CA GLY A 160 2.20 -14.94 24.98
C GLY A 160 3.67 -14.59 25.24
N ALA A 161 4.30 -14.00 24.21
CA ALA A 161 5.71 -13.64 24.21
C ALA A 161 6.03 -12.50 25.18
N SER A 162 7.25 -12.50 25.73
CA SER A 162 7.78 -11.39 26.53
C SER A 162 7.75 -10.07 25.74
N MET A 163 7.49 -8.97 26.46
CA MET A 163 7.56 -7.61 25.90
C MET A 163 8.94 -7.31 25.28
N THR A 164 10.02 -7.84 25.85
CA THR A 164 11.37 -7.67 25.29
C THR A 164 11.50 -8.35 23.93
N THR A 165 10.89 -9.53 23.77
CA THR A 165 10.87 -10.27 22.50
C THR A 165 10.06 -9.54 21.43
N ILE A 166 8.89 -9.00 21.82
CA ILE A 166 8.06 -8.19 20.93
C ILE A 166 8.80 -6.93 20.48
N LYS A 167 9.42 -6.20 21.43
CA LYS A 167 10.22 -5.02 21.13
C LYS A 167 11.39 -5.35 20.20
N CYS A 168 12.10 -6.45 20.47
CA CYS A 168 13.18 -6.94 19.60
C CYS A 168 12.71 -7.14 18.15
N ALA A 169 11.55 -7.78 17.96
CA ALA A 169 10.99 -8.02 16.64
C ALA A 169 10.59 -6.71 15.93
N LEU A 170 9.95 -5.79 16.65
CA LEU A 170 9.54 -4.48 16.11
C LEU A 170 10.75 -3.62 15.75
N ASP A 171 11.77 -3.58 16.60
CA ASP A 171 13.02 -2.87 16.34
C ASP A 171 13.74 -3.45 15.13
N ALA A 172 13.71 -4.76 14.93
CA ALA A 172 14.28 -5.41 13.76
C ALA A 172 13.54 -5.01 12.47
N VAL A 173 12.20 -4.99 12.49
CA VAL A 173 11.41 -4.48 11.35
C VAL A 173 11.80 -3.03 11.07
N ARG A 174 11.79 -2.15 12.08
CA ARG A 174 12.16 -0.74 11.92
C ARG A 174 13.54 -0.58 11.30
N GLN A 175 14.54 -1.26 11.84
CA GLN A 175 15.93 -1.18 11.36
C GLN A 175 16.09 -1.63 9.90
N VAL A 176 15.30 -2.60 9.44
CA VAL A 176 15.32 -3.05 8.03
C VAL A 176 14.63 -2.04 7.11
N LEU A 177 13.59 -1.37 7.59
CA LEU A 177 12.87 -0.36 6.81
C LEU A 177 13.63 0.99 6.73
N ASP A 178 14.55 1.23 7.66
CA ASP A 178 15.40 2.43 7.73
C ASP A 178 16.69 2.32 6.87
N VAL A 179 16.88 1.21 6.12
CA VAL A 179 18.08 0.97 5.27
C VAL A 179 18.07 1.79 3.99
#